data_AF-A0A497MTM1-F1
#
_entry.id   AF-A0A497MTM1-F1
#
_cell.length_a   1.000
_cell.length_b   1.000
_cell.length_c   1.000
_cell.angle_alpha   90.00
_cell.angle_beta   90.00
_cell.angle_gamma   90.00
#
_symmetry.space_group_name_H-M   'P 1'
#
loop_
_entity.id
_entity.type
_entity.pdbx_description
1 polymer ?
#
loop_
_entity_poly.entity_id
_entity_poly.type
_entity_poly.pdbx_seq_one_letter_code
_entity_poly.pdbx_strand_id
1 'polypeptide(L)'
;MGEIVGNVAWARFPDEIYVAKQENAEIWLGDLLKVVDFINPEKEFLIRVTGAVQAQDMEALATAREIIRNRKFREIAAARDSGELFVGTLLCSFRFDEKGNKKPFIPKQLPSRHSDVCIPDYEDLKFIEELESLGYDLEIGFLRVRGDHKVRVRLKGTDLSRHIGVYAITGKGKTGFVKTLLYAIANAPEGKYGVLVYDAHDEYYKTVQKGLVGLKELGMPNIHYYDLHEEMTPKISLTSISPSDFFSVFPDLSSAQIDACMLMYGLFGDEWLVRLYNLPPAGAKEFCEEELNGMTREVTVKTLARKVQILTSRPCFVERASRDFIEEVKQKLDAGHIC
;
A
#
# COMPACT_ATOMS: atom_id res chain seq x y z
N MET A 1 7.64 22.39 26.96
CA MET A 1 6.16 22.41 27.12
C MET A 1 5.62 23.07 25.86
N GLY A 2 4.77 22.37 25.11
CA GLY A 2 4.26 22.87 23.83
C GLY A 2 3.35 24.08 24.00
N GLU A 3 3.18 24.85 22.93
CA GLU A 3 2.22 25.95 22.87
C GLU A 3 0.81 25.42 23.16
N ILE A 4 0.12 26.03 24.14
CA ILE A 4 -1.27 25.70 24.46
C ILE A 4 -2.15 26.35 23.40
N VAL A 5 -2.96 25.54 22.72
CA VAL A 5 -3.85 25.99 21.64
C VAL A 5 -5.32 25.94 22.03
N GLY A 6 -5.64 25.32 23.16
CA GLY A 6 -7.02 25.13 23.60
C GLY A 6 -7.14 24.32 24.88
N ASN A 7 -8.37 23.95 25.21
CA ASN A 7 -8.66 23.03 26.29
C ASN A 7 -9.80 22.07 25.94
N VAL A 8 -9.85 20.92 26.62
CA VAL A 8 -10.95 19.97 26.49
C VAL A 8 -12.23 20.59 27.06
N ALA A 9 -13.19 20.85 26.19
CA ALA A 9 -14.54 21.31 26.52
C ALA A 9 -15.40 20.15 27.01
N TRP A 10 -15.33 19.04 26.28
CA TRP A 10 -16.09 17.82 26.51
C TRP A 10 -15.36 16.62 25.90
N ALA A 11 -15.66 15.42 26.38
CA ALA A 11 -15.21 14.18 25.78
C ALA A 11 -16.35 13.16 25.81
N ARG A 12 -16.49 12.38 24.75
CA ARG A 12 -17.53 11.37 24.59
C ARG A 12 -16.91 10.04 24.15
N PHE A 13 -17.38 8.95 24.76
CA PHE A 13 -16.96 7.60 24.41
C PHE A 13 -17.56 7.18 23.05
N PRO A 14 -16.82 6.49 22.17
CA PRO A 14 -15.50 5.88 22.43
C PRO A 14 -14.31 6.83 22.40
N ASP A 15 -14.29 7.85 21.53
CA ASP A 15 -13.03 8.54 21.18
C ASP A 15 -13.19 9.99 20.74
N GLU A 16 -14.35 10.63 20.92
CA GLU A 16 -14.60 12.01 20.50
C GLU A 16 -14.18 13.02 21.59
N ILE A 17 -13.22 13.88 21.27
CA ILE A 17 -12.73 14.95 22.14
C ILE A 17 -13.08 16.30 21.55
N TYR A 18 -13.86 17.11 22.28
CA TYR A 18 -14.23 18.46 21.88
C TYR A 18 -13.23 19.44 22.47
N VAL A 19 -12.52 20.16 21.60
CA VAL A 19 -11.48 21.13 21.96
C VAL A 19 -12.00 22.54 21.72
N ALA A 20 -12.06 23.34 22.78
CA ALA A 20 -12.30 24.78 22.66
C ALA A 20 -10.97 25.48 22.34
N LYS A 21 -10.91 26.16 21.19
CA LYS A 21 -9.71 26.86 20.71
C LYS A 21 -9.48 28.15 21.51
N GLN A 22 -8.24 28.44 21.90
CA GLN A 22 -7.91 29.78 22.42
C GLN A 22 -8.01 30.84 21.31
N GLU A 23 -8.38 32.07 21.66
CA GLU A 23 -8.72 33.13 20.70
C GLU A 23 -7.60 33.39 19.68
N ASN A 24 -6.35 33.46 20.15
CA ASN A 24 -5.17 33.72 19.31
C ASN A 24 -4.47 32.47 18.78
N ALA A 25 -5.00 31.28 19.06
CA ALA A 25 -4.41 30.03 18.59
C ALA A 25 -5.02 29.61 17.25
N GLU A 26 -4.24 28.85 16.49
CA GLU A 26 -4.75 28.16 15.31
C GLU A 26 -4.87 26.66 15.57
N ILE A 27 -5.95 26.04 15.07
CA ILE A 27 -6.11 24.60 15.00
C ILE A 27 -6.60 24.26 13.59
N TRP A 28 -5.98 23.27 12.94
CA TRP A 28 -6.29 22.86 11.57
C TRP A 28 -6.78 21.41 11.52
N LEU A 29 -7.54 21.10 10.48
CA LEU A 29 -7.96 19.73 10.20
C LEU A 29 -6.74 18.84 9.94
N GLY A 30 -6.68 17.69 10.61
CA GLY A 30 -5.59 16.74 10.53
C GLY A 30 -4.44 17.00 11.51
N ASP A 31 -4.46 18.10 12.27
CA ASP A 31 -3.45 18.34 13.31
C ASP A 31 -3.43 17.21 14.34
N LEU A 32 -2.24 16.85 14.76
CA LEU A 32 -2.03 16.06 15.96
C LEU A 32 -1.87 17.01 17.14
N LEU A 33 -2.64 16.77 18.20
CA LEU A 33 -2.60 17.58 19.41
C LEU A 33 -2.36 16.68 20.62
N LYS A 34 -1.54 17.16 21.56
CA LYS A 34 -1.35 16.54 22.87
C LYS A 34 -2.36 17.10 23.85
N VAL A 35 -2.99 16.22 24.64
CA VAL A 35 -3.84 16.60 25.77
C VAL A 35 -3.14 16.21 27.05
N VAL A 36 -2.96 17.16 27.97
CA VAL A 36 -2.45 16.93 29.33
C VAL A 36 -3.62 16.96 30.29
N ASP A 37 -3.89 15.84 30.97
CA ASP A 37 -5.10 15.70 31.78
C ASP A 37 -5.11 16.66 32.97
N PHE A 38 -6.23 17.37 33.16
CA PHE A 38 -6.37 18.35 34.23
C PHE A 38 -6.39 17.73 35.64
N ILE A 39 -6.97 16.53 35.79
CA ILE A 39 -7.08 15.86 37.10
C ILE A 39 -5.78 15.11 37.42
N ASN A 40 -5.16 14.49 36.41
CA ASN A 40 -3.88 13.80 36.56
C ASN A 40 -2.87 14.22 35.48
N PRO A 41 -2.03 15.22 35.74
CA PRO A 41 -1.07 15.74 34.75
C PRO A 41 -0.06 14.71 34.22
N GLU A 42 0.17 13.57 34.90
CA GLU A 42 1.02 12.48 34.38
C GLU A 42 0.35 11.71 33.24
N LYS A 43 -0.96 11.91 33.05
CA LYS A 43 -1.75 11.22 32.06
C LYS A 43 -1.94 12.12 30.85
N GLU A 44 -1.28 11.74 29.77
CA GLU A 44 -1.30 12.46 28.52
C GLU A 44 -1.97 11.64 27.42
N PHE A 45 -2.49 12.32 26.41
CA PHE A 45 -3.13 11.70 25.27
C PHE A 45 -2.69 12.37 23.98
N LEU A 46 -2.79 11.61 22.88
CA LEU A 46 -2.64 12.14 21.53
C LEU A 46 -3.99 12.05 20.82
N ILE A 47 -4.41 13.15 20.21
CA ILE A 47 -5.64 13.22 19.41
C ILE A 47 -5.31 13.70 18.00
N ARG A 48 -6.13 13.32 17.02
CA ARG A 48 -6.12 13.90 15.66
C ARG A 48 -7.36 14.73 15.45
N VAL A 49 -7.21 15.98 15.01
CA VAL A 49 -8.34 16.84 14.64
C VAL A 49 -9.00 16.26 13.39
N THR A 50 -10.27 15.86 13.50
CA THR A 50 -11.06 15.23 12.45
C THR A 50 -12.24 16.07 11.99
N GLY A 51 -12.58 17.14 12.72
CA GLY A 51 -13.61 18.07 12.33
C GLY A 51 -13.50 19.41 13.05
N ALA A 52 -14.27 20.37 12.57
CA ALA A 52 -14.50 21.65 13.21
C ALA A 52 -16.00 21.92 13.23
N VAL A 53 -16.49 22.43 14.35
CA VAL A 53 -17.88 22.77 14.58
C VAL A 53 -17.99 24.28 14.70
N GLN A 54 -18.72 24.89 13.77
CA GLN A 54 -19.13 26.28 13.89
C GLN A 54 -20.45 26.34 14.65
N ALA A 55 -20.62 27.37 15.49
CA ALA A 55 -21.78 27.55 16.36
C ALA A 55 -23.14 27.67 15.63
N GLN A 56 -23.16 27.67 14.29
CA GLN A 56 -24.35 27.86 13.46
C GLN A 56 -24.96 26.57 12.90
N ASP A 57 -24.31 25.41 13.06
CA ASP A 57 -24.78 24.13 12.50
C ASP A 57 -25.84 23.45 13.40
N MET A 58 -26.99 23.02 12.86
CA MET A 58 -28.22 22.67 13.60
C MET A 58 -28.11 21.38 14.43
N GLU A 59 -27.29 20.43 14.00
CA GLU A 59 -27.09 19.14 14.69
C GLU A 59 -25.98 19.25 15.74
N ALA A 60 -24.90 19.95 15.37
CA ALA A 60 -23.92 20.45 16.31
C ALA A 60 -24.54 21.37 17.37
N LEU A 61 -25.56 22.14 17.03
CA LEU A 61 -26.34 22.95 17.97
C LEU A 61 -27.05 22.08 18.98
N ALA A 62 -27.40 20.81 18.77
CA ALA A 62 -28.02 19.99 19.82
C ALA A 62 -27.00 19.60 20.90
N THR A 63 -25.83 19.08 20.49
CA THR A 63 -24.72 18.73 21.38
C THR A 63 -24.05 19.97 21.98
N ALA A 64 -23.81 20.99 21.17
CA ALA A 64 -23.37 22.30 21.63
C ALA A 64 -24.43 22.97 22.51
N ARG A 65 -25.75 22.82 22.28
CA ARG A 65 -26.79 23.32 23.21
C ARG A 65 -26.81 22.53 24.51
N GLU A 66 -26.56 21.22 24.53
CA GLU A 66 -26.41 20.47 25.78
C GLU A 66 -25.16 20.93 26.55
N ILE A 67 -24.04 21.08 25.85
CA ILE A 67 -22.78 21.59 26.40
C ILE A 67 -22.94 23.05 26.88
N ILE A 68 -23.59 23.92 26.10
CA ILE A 68 -23.91 25.33 26.40
C ILE A 68 -25.02 25.46 27.46
N ARG A 69 -25.97 24.52 27.59
CA ARG A 69 -26.97 24.55 28.68
C ARG A 69 -26.35 24.23 30.04
N ASN A 70 -25.18 23.59 30.06
CA ASN A 70 -24.43 23.39 31.27
C ASN A 70 -23.88 24.74 31.79
N ARG A 71 -24.42 25.24 32.89
CA ARG A 71 -24.07 26.53 33.50
C ARG A 71 -22.56 26.68 33.75
N LYS A 72 -21.89 25.60 34.17
CA LYS A 72 -20.43 25.57 34.37
C LYS A 72 -19.66 25.70 33.05
N PHE A 73 -20.17 25.19 31.94
CA PHE A 73 -19.51 25.34 30.64
C PHE A 73 -19.63 26.78 30.13
N ARG A 74 -20.79 27.44 30.28
CA ARG A 74 -20.92 28.86 29.93
C ARG A 74 -19.97 29.72 30.72
N GLU A 75 -19.84 29.49 32.03
CA GLU A 75 -18.91 30.23 32.88
C GLU A 75 -17.45 30.04 32.43
N ILE A 76 -17.08 28.85 31.94
CA ILE A 76 -15.70 28.55 31.55
C ILE A 76 -15.39 28.95 30.11
N ALA A 77 -16.35 28.83 29.19
CA ALA A 77 -16.24 29.35 27.83
C ALA A 77 -16.22 30.90 27.84
N ALA A 78 -17.04 31.54 28.69
CA ALA A 78 -17.04 32.98 28.89
C ALA A 78 -15.80 33.50 29.62
N ALA A 79 -15.16 32.69 30.48
CA ALA A 79 -13.91 33.05 31.15
C ALA A 79 -12.66 32.94 30.24
N ARG A 80 -12.80 32.41 29.01
CA ARG A 80 -11.66 32.03 28.15
C ARG A 80 -11.77 32.47 26.67
N ASP A 81 -12.75 33.30 26.30
CA ASP A 81 -12.95 33.92 24.97
C ASP A 81 -12.85 32.97 23.74
N SER A 82 -13.23 31.69 23.89
CA SER A 82 -13.11 30.69 22.81
C SER A 82 -14.41 30.55 21.99
N GLY A 83 -14.45 31.05 20.75
CA GLY A 83 -15.61 30.98 19.86
C GLY A 83 -15.72 29.72 18.96
N GLU A 84 -14.63 28.98 18.77
CA GLU A 84 -14.56 27.83 17.84
C GLU A 84 -14.31 26.51 18.56
N LEU A 85 -15.02 25.46 18.15
CA LEU A 85 -14.91 24.12 18.72
C LEU A 85 -14.39 23.15 17.66
N PHE A 86 -13.36 22.38 18.00
CA PHE A 86 -12.80 21.34 17.14
C PHE A 86 -13.15 19.96 17.69
N VAL A 87 -13.28 19.00 16.79
CA VAL A 87 -13.50 17.58 17.12
C VAL A 87 -12.21 16.84 16.84
N GLY A 88 -11.66 16.22 17.87
CA GLY A 88 -10.52 15.32 17.79
C GLY A 88 -10.92 13.88 18.05
N THR A 89 -10.30 12.96 17.32
CA THR A 89 -10.37 11.53 17.58
C THR A 89 -9.18 11.09 18.43
N LEU A 90 -9.45 10.36 19.51
CA LEU A 90 -8.43 9.86 20.43
C LEU A 90 -7.60 8.75 19.78
N LEU A 91 -6.28 8.96 19.64
CA LEU A 91 -5.37 7.99 19.03
C LEU A 91 -4.73 7.07 20.07
N CYS A 92 -4.14 7.66 21.10
CA CYS A 92 -3.48 6.93 22.17
C CYS A 92 -3.47 7.71 23.48
N SER A 93 -3.19 6.98 24.55
CA SER A 93 -2.76 7.55 25.83
C SER A 93 -1.29 7.20 26.06
N PHE A 94 -0.55 8.06 26.74
CA PHE A 94 0.84 7.81 27.07
C PHE A 94 1.00 7.27 28.49
N ARG A 95 1.98 6.40 28.68
CA ARG A 95 2.46 5.98 30.00
C ARG A 95 3.97 5.87 29.97
N PHE A 96 4.59 6.03 31.13
CA PHE A 96 6.01 5.78 31.30
C PHE A 96 6.24 4.29 31.58
N ASP A 97 7.18 3.68 30.88
CA ASP A 97 7.65 2.33 31.19
C ASP A 97 8.54 2.34 32.46
N GLU A 98 8.97 1.16 32.92
CA GLU A 98 9.85 1.01 34.10
C GLU A 98 11.20 1.75 33.97
N LYS A 99 11.60 2.09 32.74
CA LYS A 99 12.84 2.82 32.41
C LYS A 99 12.58 4.33 32.26
N GLY A 100 11.36 4.79 32.48
CA GLY A 100 10.98 6.20 32.33
C GLY A 100 10.77 6.64 30.89
N ASN A 101 10.65 5.72 29.92
CA ASN A 101 10.36 6.09 28.53
C ASN A 101 8.85 6.25 28.33
N LYS A 102 8.46 7.35 27.68
CA LYS A 102 7.09 7.59 27.27
C LYS A 102 6.69 6.63 26.14
N LYS A 103 5.63 5.84 26.34
CA LYS A 103 5.13 4.85 25.39
C LYS A 103 3.63 5.03 25.11
N PRO A 104 3.19 4.83 23.86
CA PRO A 104 1.78 4.91 23.51
C PRO A 104 1.02 3.63 23.90
N PHE A 105 -0.23 3.78 24.33
CA PHE A 105 -1.15 2.69 24.65
C PHE A 105 -2.54 2.97 24.11
N ILE A 106 -3.28 1.90 23.82
CA ILE A 106 -4.71 1.97 23.49
C ILE A 106 -5.43 2.73 24.62
N PRO A 107 -6.15 3.81 24.31
CA PRO A 107 -6.81 4.61 25.32
C PRO A 107 -7.94 3.81 25.97
N LYS A 108 -7.94 3.73 27.30
CA LYS A 108 -9.00 3.08 28.09
C LYS A 108 -9.87 4.08 28.86
N GLN A 109 -9.51 5.35 28.78
CA GLN A 109 -10.10 6.45 29.54
C GLN A 109 -10.08 7.69 28.66
N LEU A 110 -11.05 8.57 28.85
CA LEU A 110 -11.08 9.89 28.22
C LEU A 110 -10.29 10.90 29.05
N PRO A 111 -9.78 11.98 28.43
CA PRO A 111 -9.25 13.12 29.18
C PRO A 111 -10.37 13.82 29.96
N SER A 112 -10.00 14.38 31.11
CA SER A 112 -10.86 15.19 31.95
C SER A 112 -11.25 16.49 31.24
N ARG A 113 -12.37 17.08 31.65
CA ARG A 113 -12.71 18.45 31.22
C ARG A 113 -11.63 19.43 31.70
N HIS A 114 -11.41 20.49 30.94
CA HIS A 114 -10.42 21.54 31.21
C HIS A 114 -8.96 21.13 31.07
N SER A 115 -8.70 19.89 30.61
CA SER A 115 -7.37 19.43 30.22
C SER A 115 -6.79 20.34 29.15
N ASP A 116 -5.52 20.68 29.28
CA ASP A 116 -4.84 21.56 28.34
C ASP A 116 -4.56 20.81 27.04
N VAL A 117 -4.77 21.50 25.90
CA VAL A 117 -4.48 20.98 24.57
C VAL A 117 -3.34 21.79 23.97
N CYS A 118 -2.27 21.12 23.57
CA CYS A 118 -1.05 21.74 23.06
C CYS A 118 -0.54 21.06 21.79
N ILE A 119 0.32 21.76 21.05
CA ILE A 119 1.05 21.16 19.92
C ILE A 119 2.06 20.14 20.47
N PRO A 120 2.07 18.89 19.99
CA PRO A 120 3.04 17.89 20.42
C PRO A 120 4.45 18.29 19.95
N ASP A 121 5.44 18.00 20.78
CA ASP A 121 6.84 18.14 20.41
C ASP A 121 7.40 16.83 19.82
N TYR A 122 8.67 16.85 19.41
CA TYR A 122 9.33 15.66 18.87
C TYR A 122 9.37 14.50 19.87
N GLU A 123 9.54 14.77 21.16
CA GLU A 123 9.61 13.73 22.20
C GLU A 123 8.27 13.00 22.36
N ASP A 124 7.16 13.68 22.11
CA ASP A 124 5.82 13.08 22.09
C ASP A 124 5.61 12.10 20.93
N LEU A 125 6.37 12.25 19.83
CA LEU A 125 6.16 11.55 18.55
C LEU A 125 7.30 10.61 18.16
N LYS A 126 8.48 10.71 18.79
CA LYS A 126 9.67 9.90 18.47
C LYS A 126 9.43 8.40 18.53
N PHE A 127 8.45 7.95 19.32
CA PHE A 127 8.07 6.54 19.42
C PHE A 127 7.68 5.93 18.07
N ILE A 128 7.23 6.75 17.11
CA ILE A 128 6.87 6.30 15.75
C ILE A 128 8.13 5.82 15.01
N GLU A 129 9.27 6.49 15.22
CA GLU A 129 10.54 6.08 14.62
C GLU A 129 11.11 4.85 15.32
N GLU A 130 10.90 4.71 16.63
CA GLU A 130 11.30 3.54 17.42
C GLU A 130 10.64 2.23 16.95
N LEU A 131 9.52 2.32 16.20
CA LEU A 131 8.87 1.16 15.57
C LEU A 131 9.77 0.44 14.57
N GLU A 132 10.85 1.07 14.10
CA GLU A 132 11.89 0.42 13.30
C GLU A 132 12.44 -0.84 13.98
N SER A 133 12.60 -0.82 15.30
CA SER A 133 13.00 -1.99 16.10
C SER A 133 11.99 -3.15 16.08
N LEU A 134 10.74 -2.88 15.70
CA LEU A 134 9.65 -3.86 15.57
C LEU A 134 9.42 -4.32 14.12
N GLY A 135 10.35 -3.96 13.22
CA GLY A 135 10.35 -4.34 11.82
C GLY A 135 9.63 -3.36 10.89
N TYR A 136 9.30 -2.14 11.34
CA TYR A 136 8.80 -1.07 10.47
C TYR A 136 9.98 -0.42 9.76
N ASP A 137 10.33 -0.90 8.58
CA ASP A 137 11.64 -0.68 7.95
C ASP A 137 11.57 -0.03 6.56
N LEU A 138 10.38 0.09 5.96
CA LEU A 138 10.19 0.74 4.68
C LEU A 138 9.73 2.19 4.88
N GLU A 139 10.65 3.16 4.80
CA GLU A 139 10.33 4.58 4.94
C GLU A 139 9.46 5.10 3.79
N ILE A 140 8.26 5.57 4.12
CA ILE A 140 7.28 6.06 3.14
C ILE A 140 7.08 7.58 3.20
N GLY A 141 7.80 8.26 4.09
CA GLY A 141 7.79 9.72 4.21
C GLY A 141 7.80 10.18 5.66
N PHE A 142 7.29 11.39 5.88
CA PHE A 142 7.28 12.05 7.17
C PHE A 142 5.86 12.29 7.65
N LEU A 143 5.66 12.21 8.97
CA LEU A 143 4.41 12.59 9.61
C LEU A 143 4.19 14.09 9.41
N ARG A 144 3.00 14.47 8.94
CA ARG A 144 2.63 15.88 8.83
C ARG A 144 2.21 16.38 10.21
N VAL A 145 3.04 17.23 10.80
CA VAL A 145 2.83 17.87 12.10
C VAL A 145 3.17 19.35 12.02
N ARG A 146 2.74 20.10 13.02
CA ARG A 146 3.14 21.51 13.16
C ARG A 146 4.56 21.61 13.71
N GLY A 147 5.30 22.60 13.23
CA GLY A 147 6.71 22.81 13.56
C GLY A 147 7.66 22.16 12.54
N ASP A 148 8.96 22.32 12.78
CA ASP A 148 10.01 21.96 11.83
C ASP A 148 10.54 20.53 11.98
N HIS A 149 10.04 19.78 12.98
CA HIS A 149 10.51 18.43 13.24
C HIS A 149 9.93 17.44 12.24
N LYS A 150 10.78 16.54 11.72
CA LYS A 150 10.43 15.53 10.73
C LYS A 150 10.46 14.16 11.39
N VAL A 151 9.29 13.56 11.61
CA VAL A 151 9.16 12.21 12.16
C VAL A 151 9.01 11.22 11.01
N ARG A 152 9.96 10.31 10.85
CA ARG A 152 9.92 9.29 9.79
C ARG A 152 8.79 8.30 10.04
N VAL A 153 8.02 8.04 8.98
CA VAL A 153 6.96 7.04 8.98
C VAL A 153 7.42 5.89 8.12
N ARG A 154 7.36 4.67 8.69
CA ARG A 154 7.76 3.44 8.01
C ARG A 154 6.60 2.46 7.96
N LEU A 155 6.55 1.65 6.90
CA LEU A 155 5.72 0.47 6.83
C LEU A 155 6.51 -0.75 7.29
N LYS A 156 5.80 -1.73 7.85
CA LYS A 156 6.36 -3.04 8.18
C LYS A 156 6.46 -3.86 6.91
N GLY A 157 7.65 -4.05 6.36
CA GLY A 157 7.81 -4.73 5.07
C GLY A 157 7.32 -6.18 5.07
N THR A 158 7.34 -6.86 6.22
CA THR A 158 6.77 -8.22 6.32
C THR A 158 5.25 -8.27 6.16
N ASP A 159 4.55 -7.14 6.30
CA ASP A 159 3.10 -7.07 6.11
C ASP A 159 2.72 -6.82 4.64
N LEU A 160 3.68 -6.55 3.73
CA LEU A 160 3.40 -6.41 2.29
C LEU A 160 2.74 -7.67 1.70
N SER A 161 3.05 -8.87 2.23
CA SER A 161 2.46 -10.14 1.79
C SER A 161 0.98 -10.29 2.15
N ARG A 162 0.45 -9.44 3.05
CA ARG A 162 -0.99 -9.41 3.41
C ARG A 162 -1.84 -8.60 2.42
N HIS A 163 -1.24 -8.14 1.32
CA HIS A 163 -1.79 -7.22 0.35
C HIS A 163 -1.95 -5.79 0.87
N ILE A 164 -1.70 -4.83 -0.02
CA ILE A 164 -1.89 -3.40 0.24
C ILE A 164 -2.69 -2.80 -0.91
N GLY A 165 -3.76 -2.08 -0.55
CA GLY A 165 -4.51 -1.26 -1.50
C GLY A 165 -4.09 0.21 -1.39
N VAL A 166 -3.63 0.79 -2.50
CA VAL A 166 -3.33 2.24 -2.59
C VAL A 166 -4.44 2.92 -3.36
N TYR A 167 -5.35 3.59 -2.64
CA TYR A 167 -6.50 4.27 -3.20
C TYR A 167 -6.31 5.78 -3.12
N ALA A 168 -6.42 6.46 -4.26
CA ALA A 168 -6.48 7.91 -4.33
C ALA A 168 -7.26 8.33 -5.57
N ILE A 169 -7.96 9.46 -5.50
CA ILE A 169 -8.49 10.11 -6.70
C ILE A 169 -7.32 10.68 -7.53
N THR A 170 -7.53 10.82 -8.84
CA THR A 170 -6.51 11.33 -9.78
C THR A 170 -5.90 12.64 -9.28
N GLY A 171 -4.57 12.73 -9.33
CA GLY A 171 -3.83 13.90 -8.87
C GLY A 171 -3.64 14.02 -7.35
N LYS A 172 -4.02 13.01 -6.54
CA LYS A 172 -3.79 13.00 -5.07
C LYS A 172 -2.62 12.14 -4.62
N GLY A 173 -1.71 11.79 -5.54
CA GLY A 173 -0.41 11.23 -5.18
C GLY A 173 -0.31 9.70 -5.13
N LYS A 174 -1.22 8.96 -5.77
CA LYS A 174 -1.10 7.48 -5.92
C LYS A 174 0.26 7.08 -6.49
N THR A 175 0.63 7.62 -7.66
CA THR A 175 1.90 7.33 -8.33
C THR A 175 3.09 7.77 -7.47
N GLY A 176 2.98 8.91 -6.79
CA GLY A 176 4.01 9.39 -5.85
C GLY A 176 4.26 8.43 -4.70
N PHE A 177 3.19 7.97 -4.04
CA PHE A 177 3.30 6.99 -2.95
C PHE A 177 3.90 5.66 -3.42
N VAL A 178 3.42 5.13 -4.56
CA VAL A 178 3.95 3.87 -5.11
C VAL A 178 5.45 4.00 -5.43
N LYS A 179 5.88 5.12 -6.04
CA LYS A 179 7.31 5.39 -6.25
C LYS A 179 8.09 5.43 -4.94
N THR A 180 7.62 6.14 -3.93
CA THR A 180 8.28 6.19 -2.63
C THR A 180 8.41 4.80 -2.01
N LEU A 181 7.37 3.96 -2.12
CA LEU A 181 7.44 2.57 -1.66
C LEU A 181 8.47 1.75 -2.44
N LEU A 182 8.50 1.86 -3.77
CA LEU A 182 9.50 1.20 -4.61
C LEU A 182 10.92 1.68 -4.29
N TYR A 183 11.09 2.96 -3.98
CA TYR A 183 12.37 3.52 -3.53
C TYR A 183 12.79 2.97 -2.17
N ALA A 184 11.87 2.86 -1.22
CA ALA A 184 12.13 2.25 0.08
C ALA A 184 12.58 0.80 -0.08
N ILE A 185 11.95 0.05 -0.99
CA ILE A 185 12.31 -1.33 -1.29
C ILE A 185 13.66 -1.42 -2.00
N ALA A 186 13.92 -0.55 -2.98
CA ALA A 186 15.21 -0.51 -3.69
C ALA A 186 16.39 -0.27 -2.74
N ASN A 187 16.19 0.55 -1.69
CA ASN A 187 17.19 0.88 -0.68
C ASN A 187 17.23 -0.10 0.51
N ALA A 188 16.34 -1.10 0.56
CA ALA A 188 16.37 -2.12 1.59
C ALA A 188 17.61 -3.01 1.43
N PRO A 189 18.04 -3.72 2.50
CA PRO A 189 19.10 -4.72 2.38
C PRO A 189 18.83 -5.70 1.25
N GLU A 190 19.88 -6.03 0.48
CA GLU A 190 19.80 -6.94 -0.66
C GLU A 190 19.16 -8.28 -0.27
N GLY A 191 18.33 -8.84 -1.16
CA GLY A 191 17.60 -10.08 -0.91
C GLY A 191 16.40 -9.97 0.03
N LYS A 192 16.15 -8.81 0.66
CA LYS A 192 15.06 -8.68 1.64
C LYS A 192 13.68 -8.55 1.01
N TYR A 193 13.56 -7.81 -0.09
CA TYR A 193 12.29 -7.52 -0.76
C TYR A 193 12.47 -7.55 -2.27
N GLY A 194 11.74 -8.43 -2.97
CA GLY A 194 11.62 -8.43 -4.42
C GLY A 194 10.27 -7.86 -4.86
N VAL A 195 10.24 -7.14 -5.98
CA VAL A 195 8.99 -6.55 -6.52
C VAL A 195 8.92 -6.71 -8.02
N LEU A 196 7.80 -7.21 -8.51
CA LEU A 196 7.46 -7.20 -9.93
C LEU A 196 6.47 -6.08 -10.20
N VAL A 197 6.82 -5.15 -11.09
CA VAL A 197 6.00 -3.97 -11.42
C VAL A 197 5.45 -4.10 -12.84
N TYR A 198 4.13 -4.22 -12.96
CA TYR A 198 3.44 -4.10 -14.25
C TYR A 198 3.16 -2.62 -14.56
N ASP A 199 4.07 -1.98 -15.28
CA ASP A 199 4.02 -0.54 -15.57
C ASP A 199 3.46 -0.25 -16.98
N ALA A 200 2.14 -0.25 -17.12
CA ALA A 200 1.47 -0.07 -18.41
C ALA A 200 1.69 1.30 -19.09
N HIS A 201 2.16 2.29 -18.35
CA HIS A 201 2.31 3.68 -18.81
C HIS A 201 3.70 4.26 -18.57
N ASP A 202 4.68 3.42 -18.21
CA ASP A 202 6.02 3.82 -17.76
C ASP A 202 6.00 4.90 -16.66
N GLU A 203 4.97 4.89 -15.80
CA GLU A 203 4.78 5.89 -14.76
C GLU A 203 5.80 5.76 -13.63
N TYR A 204 6.27 4.55 -13.35
CA TYR A 204 7.15 4.23 -12.23
C TYR A 204 8.61 4.20 -12.67
N TYR A 205 8.91 3.58 -13.82
CA TYR A 205 10.29 3.45 -14.28
C TYR A 205 10.87 4.75 -14.82
N LYS A 206 10.13 5.49 -15.65
CA LYS A 206 10.59 6.73 -16.29
C LYS A 206 10.14 7.97 -15.52
N THR A 207 10.86 9.08 -15.69
CA THR A 207 10.40 10.41 -15.25
C THR A 207 9.37 10.97 -16.24
N VAL A 208 8.10 10.62 -16.05
CA VAL A 208 6.98 11.15 -16.87
C VAL A 208 6.27 12.36 -16.25
N GLN A 209 6.45 12.58 -14.94
CA GLN A 209 5.79 13.67 -14.20
C GLN A 209 6.81 14.63 -13.60
N LYS A 210 6.59 15.95 -13.78
CA LYS A 210 7.49 16.99 -13.28
C LYS A 210 7.60 16.91 -11.74
N GLY A 211 8.81 16.76 -11.23
CA GLY A 211 9.10 16.66 -9.80
C GLY A 211 8.99 15.25 -9.21
N LEU A 212 8.65 14.24 -10.01
CA LEU A 212 8.66 12.83 -9.62
C LEU A 212 9.65 12.06 -10.47
N VAL A 213 10.83 11.83 -9.88
CA VAL A 213 11.90 11.00 -10.46
C VAL A 213 11.36 9.58 -10.73
N GLY A 214 11.83 8.90 -11.76
CA GLY A 214 11.54 7.48 -12.01
C GLY A 214 12.50 6.56 -11.27
N LEU A 215 12.32 5.25 -11.40
CA LEU A 215 13.27 4.28 -10.89
C LEU A 215 14.58 4.28 -11.68
N LYS A 216 14.52 4.57 -12.98
CA LYS A 216 15.69 4.58 -13.87
C LYS A 216 16.78 5.53 -13.38
N GLU A 217 16.38 6.70 -12.89
CA GLU A 217 17.28 7.77 -12.46
C GLU A 217 17.99 7.47 -11.14
N LEU A 218 17.55 6.46 -10.39
CA LEU A 218 18.29 5.99 -9.21
C LEU A 218 19.61 5.29 -9.58
N GLY A 219 19.72 4.77 -10.81
CA GLY A 219 20.93 4.11 -11.30
C GLY A 219 21.36 2.89 -10.48
N MET A 220 20.41 2.24 -9.79
CA MET A 220 20.72 1.12 -8.89
C MET A 220 20.72 -0.21 -9.66
N PRO A 221 21.71 -1.10 -9.41
CA PRO A 221 21.87 -2.35 -10.15
C PRO A 221 20.79 -3.41 -9.83
N ASN A 222 20.04 -3.23 -8.74
CA ASN A 222 18.92 -4.08 -8.34
C ASN A 222 17.58 -3.65 -8.98
N ILE A 223 17.59 -2.71 -9.93
CA ILE A 223 16.42 -2.29 -10.70
C ILE A 223 16.60 -2.76 -12.15
N HIS A 224 15.67 -3.59 -12.61
CA HIS A 224 15.65 -4.16 -13.95
C HIS A 224 14.39 -3.67 -14.66
N TYR A 225 14.50 -3.34 -15.95
CA TYR A 225 13.37 -2.91 -16.77
C TYR A 225 13.33 -3.73 -18.04
N TYR A 226 12.15 -4.23 -18.35
CA TYR A 226 11.92 -5.10 -19.48
C TYR A 226 10.80 -4.53 -20.34
N ASP A 227 11.16 -4.03 -21.52
CA ASP A 227 10.18 -3.70 -22.56
C ASP A 227 10.01 -4.92 -23.48
N LEU A 228 8.89 -5.62 -23.34
CA LEU A 228 8.60 -6.84 -24.10
C LEU A 228 8.46 -6.60 -25.62
N HIS A 229 8.33 -5.34 -26.06
CA HIS A 229 8.34 -4.96 -27.47
C HIS A 229 9.75 -4.84 -28.05
N GLU A 230 10.77 -4.59 -27.22
CA GLU A 230 12.15 -4.46 -27.68
C GLU A 230 12.77 -5.82 -28.02
N GLU A 231 13.58 -5.90 -29.09
CA GLU A 231 14.21 -7.15 -29.53
C GLU A 231 15.22 -7.69 -28.51
N MET A 232 15.94 -6.80 -27.83
CA MET A 232 17.00 -7.16 -26.88
C MET A 232 16.46 -7.69 -25.55
N THR A 233 15.18 -7.45 -25.25
CA THR A 233 14.54 -7.95 -24.04
C THR A 233 14.37 -9.47 -24.13
N PRO A 234 14.72 -10.22 -23.06
CA PRO A 234 14.44 -11.65 -22.98
C PRO A 234 12.98 -11.95 -23.35
N LYS A 235 12.79 -13.03 -24.10
CA LYS A 235 11.48 -13.45 -24.60
C LYS A 235 10.95 -14.61 -23.77
N ILE A 236 9.64 -14.80 -23.80
CA ILE A 236 8.97 -15.91 -23.15
C ILE A 236 9.06 -17.12 -24.08
N SER A 237 9.78 -18.16 -23.67
CA SER A 237 9.87 -19.40 -24.43
C SER A 237 8.55 -20.18 -24.33
N LEU A 238 8.12 -20.85 -25.40
CA LEU A 238 7.00 -21.80 -25.29
C LEU A 238 7.32 -22.95 -24.33
N THR A 239 8.60 -23.23 -24.12
CA THR A 239 9.07 -24.27 -23.19
C THR A 239 9.00 -23.89 -21.72
N SER A 240 8.76 -22.61 -21.37
CA SER A 240 8.64 -22.17 -19.96
C SER A 240 7.19 -22.05 -19.49
N ILE A 241 6.22 -22.32 -20.36
CA ILE A 241 4.79 -22.15 -20.08
C ILE A 241 4.20 -23.49 -19.64
N SER A 242 3.77 -23.56 -18.38
CA SER A 242 3.08 -24.73 -17.85
C SER A 242 1.62 -24.79 -18.32
N PRO A 243 0.95 -25.95 -18.19
CA PRO A 243 -0.48 -26.04 -18.44
C PRO A 243 -1.30 -25.05 -17.60
N SER A 244 -0.93 -24.84 -16.33
CA SER A 244 -1.62 -23.89 -15.45
C SER A 244 -1.51 -22.44 -15.93
N ASP A 245 -0.34 -22.06 -16.45
CA ASP A 245 -0.13 -20.73 -17.05
C ASP A 245 -1.02 -20.57 -18.29
N PHE A 246 -1.06 -21.59 -19.14
CA PHE A 246 -1.89 -21.60 -20.34
C PHE A 246 -3.38 -21.48 -20.02
N PHE A 247 -3.86 -22.15 -18.96
CA PHE A 247 -5.26 -22.05 -18.50
C PHE A 247 -5.59 -20.65 -17.97
N SER A 248 -4.63 -20.00 -17.33
CA SER A 248 -4.79 -18.63 -16.82
C SER A 248 -4.95 -17.62 -17.96
N VAL A 249 -4.26 -17.84 -19.10
CA VAL A 249 -4.38 -17.01 -20.31
C VAL A 249 -5.67 -17.31 -21.08
N PHE A 250 -6.10 -18.58 -21.13
CA PHE A 250 -7.30 -19.03 -21.83
C PHE A 250 -8.30 -19.66 -20.83
N PRO A 251 -9.05 -18.85 -20.07
CA PRO A 251 -9.96 -19.36 -19.04
C PRO A 251 -11.20 -20.08 -19.62
N ASP A 252 -11.43 -19.98 -20.92
CA ASP A 252 -12.57 -20.53 -21.66
C ASP A 252 -12.33 -21.96 -22.20
N LEU A 253 -11.23 -22.61 -21.81
CA LEU A 253 -10.91 -23.96 -22.28
C LEU A 253 -11.97 -24.98 -21.85
N SER A 254 -12.39 -25.84 -22.78
CA SER A 254 -13.28 -26.95 -22.46
C SER A 254 -12.56 -28.05 -21.68
N SER A 255 -13.29 -28.92 -20.97
CA SER A 255 -12.69 -30.06 -20.26
C SER A 255 -11.82 -30.92 -21.16
N ALA A 256 -12.26 -31.18 -22.40
CA ALA A 256 -11.47 -31.94 -23.38
C ALA A 256 -10.16 -31.23 -23.77
N GLN A 257 -10.14 -29.89 -23.78
CA GLN A 257 -8.92 -29.12 -24.06
C GLN A 257 -7.97 -29.13 -22.86
N ILE A 258 -8.49 -29.03 -21.64
CA ILE A 258 -7.71 -29.12 -20.40
C ILE A 258 -7.05 -30.50 -20.30
N ASP A 259 -7.82 -31.58 -20.49
CA ASP A 259 -7.31 -32.96 -20.47
C ASP A 259 -6.24 -33.17 -21.54
N ALA A 260 -6.43 -32.62 -22.74
CA ALA A 260 -5.45 -32.68 -23.81
C ALA A 260 -4.15 -31.92 -23.45
N CYS A 261 -4.23 -30.73 -22.86
CA CYS A 261 -3.04 -30.00 -22.40
C CYS A 261 -2.27 -30.79 -21.34
N MET A 262 -2.96 -31.38 -20.37
CA MET A 262 -2.34 -32.20 -19.32
C MET A 262 -1.70 -33.48 -19.90
N LEU A 263 -2.39 -34.15 -20.84
CA LEU A 263 -1.85 -35.31 -21.55
C LEU A 263 -0.59 -34.94 -22.34
N MET A 264 -0.65 -33.88 -23.14
CA MET A 264 0.49 -33.42 -23.95
C MET A 264 1.67 -33.01 -23.08
N TYR A 265 1.44 -32.34 -21.95
CA TYR A 265 2.48 -32.02 -20.99
C TYR A 265 3.08 -33.28 -20.35
N GLY A 266 2.25 -34.27 -20.01
CA GLY A 266 2.73 -35.55 -19.49
C GLY A 266 3.58 -36.35 -20.50
N LEU A 267 3.27 -36.24 -21.79
CA LEU A 267 3.98 -36.95 -22.87
C LEU A 267 5.24 -36.22 -23.34
N PHE A 268 5.19 -34.90 -23.45
CA PHE A 268 6.24 -34.09 -24.09
C PHE A 268 7.00 -33.18 -23.13
N GLY A 269 6.60 -33.13 -21.85
CA GLY A 269 7.16 -32.21 -20.87
C GLY A 269 7.04 -30.75 -21.35
N ASP A 270 8.12 -30.00 -21.19
CA ASP A 270 8.23 -28.59 -21.56
C ASP A 270 8.06 -28.34 -23.07
N GLU A 271 8.25 -29.35 -23.93
CA GLU A 271 8.11 -29.20 -25.38
C GLU A 271 6.65 -29.26 -25.87
N TRP A 272 5.67 -29.47 -24.99
CA TRP A 272 4.26 -29.70 -25.36
C TRP A 272 3.65 -28.58 -26.22
N LEU A 273 3.96 -27.31 -25.94
CA LEU A 273 3.49 -26.17 -26.75
C LEU A 273 4.26 -26.04 -28.06
N VAL A 274 5.54 -26.41 -28.08
CA VAL A 274 6.34 -26.42 -29.31
C VAL A 274 5.79 -27.44 -30.31
N ARG A 275 5.34 -28.61 -29.82
CA ARG A 275 4.66 -29.61 -30.65
C ARG A 275 3.37 -29.06 -31.26
N LEU A 276 2.57 -28.31 -30.49
CA LEU A 276 1.35 -27.66 -31.00
C LEU A 276 1.65 -26.50 -31.97
N TYR A 277 2.69 -25.73 -31.70
CA TYR A 277 3.12 -24.60 -32.52
C TYR A 277 3.57 -25.06 -33.92
N ASN A 278 4.39 -26.12 -33.95
CA ASN A 278 4.93 -26.70 -35.18
C ASN A 278 3.98 -27.67 -35.88
N LEU A 279 2.76 -27.88 -35.35
CA LEU A 279 1.79 -28.80 -35.93
C LEU A 279 1.27 -28.26 -37.29
N PRO A 280 1.51 -28.95 -38.41
CA PRO A 280 0.99 -28.51 -39.70
C PRO A 280 -0.54 -28.62 -39.73
N PRO A 281 -1.26 -27.74 -40.46
CA PRO A 281 -2.72 -27.74 -40.50
C PRO A 281 -3.38 -29.08 -40.89
N ALA A 282 -2.68 -29.89 -41.71
CA ALA A 282 -3.13 -31.20 -42.16
C ALA A 282 -2.66 -32.37 -41.27
N GLY A 283 -1.68 -32.17 -40.38
CA GLY A 283 -1.08 -33.23 -39.57
C GLY A 283 -1.78 -33.52 -38.25
N ALA A 284 -2.86 -32.80 -37.92
CA ALA A 284 -3.56 -32.97 -36.65
C ALA A 284 -4.14 -34.38 -36.45
N LYS A 285 -4.58 -35.05 -37.52
CA LYS A 285 -5.13 -36.40 -37.45
C LYS A 285 -4.03 -37.41 -37.09
N GLU A 286 -2.91 -37.38 -37.81
CA GLU A 286 -1.73 -38.21 -37.59
C GLU A 286 -1.17 -37.97 -36.17
N PHE A 287 -1.05 -36.71 -35.74
CA PHE A 287 -0.63 -36.36 -34.39
C PHE A 287 -1.56 -36.95 -33.30
N CYS A 288 -2.87 -36.92 -33.52
CA CYS A 288 -3.82 -37.56 -32.61
C CYS A 288 -3.64 -39.09 -32.54
N GLU A 289 -3.44 -39.75 -33.68
CA GLU A 289 -3.36 -41.20 -33.79
C GLU A 289 -2.02 -41.75 -33.26
N GLU A 290 -0.90 -41.13 -33.68
CA GLU A 290 0.45 -41.64 -33.44
C GLU A 290 1.09 -41.09 -32.15
N GLU A 291 0.91 -39.80 -31.86
CA GLU A 291 1.62 -39.13 -30.76
C GLU A 291 0.75 -39.06 -29.50
N LEU A 292 -0.57 -38.99 -29.64
CA LEU A 292 -1.52 -38.96 -28.53
C LEU A 292 -2.28 -40.28 -28.32
N ASN A 293 -1.89 -41.36 -29.00
CA ASN A 293 -2.49 -42.70 -28.89
C ASN A 293 -4.02 -42.73 -29.08
N GLY A 294 -4.56 -41.83 -29.92
CA GLY A 294 -6.01 -41.69 -30.15
C GLY A 294 -6.82 -41.17 -28.95
N MET A 295 -6.16 -40.75 -27.86
CA MET A 295 -6.83 -40.29 -26.64
C MET A 295 -7.44 -38.90 -26.76
N THR A 296 -7.03 -38.12 -27.76
CA THR A 296 -7.53 -36.77 -28.02
C THR A 296 -8.09 -36.66 -29.43
N ARG A 297 -9.21 -35.94 -29.59
CA ARG A 297 -9.84 -35.70 -30.90
C ARG A 297 -9.12 -34.61 -31.70
N GLU A 298 -9.09 -34.77 -33.03
CA GLU A 298 -8.47 -33.82 -33.96
C GLU A 298 -8.96 -32.38 -33.78
N VAL A 299 -10.27 -32.19 -33.55
CA VAL A 299 -10.88 -30.86 -33.35
C VAL A 299 -10.31 -30.16 -32.11
N THR A 300 -10.03 -30.92 -31.05
CA THR A 300 -9.43 -30.40 -29.80
C THR A 300 -8.01 -29.91 -30.08
N VAL A 301 -7.18 -30.74 -30.71
CA VAL A 301 -5.79 -30.41 -31.07
C VAL A 301 -5.74 -29.20 -31.99
N LYS A 302 -6.57 -29.14 -33.04
CA LYS A 302 -6.64 -27.98 -33.95
C LYS A 302 -7.00 -26.69 -33.23
N THR A 303 -7.89 -26.76 -32.23
CA THR A 303 -8.29 -25.58 -31.47
C THR A 303 -7.17 -25.11 -30.55
N LEU A 304 -6.47 -26.04 -29.89
CA LEU A 304 -5.31 -25.74 -29.07
C LEU A 304 -4.18 -25.14 -29.90
N ALA A 305 -3.85 -25.73 -31.06
CA ALA A 305 -2.85 -25.18 -31.98
C ALA A 305 -3.15 -23.73 -32.41
N ARG A 306 -4.42 -23.40 -32.69
CA ARG A 306 -4.84 -22.02 -32.96
C ARG A 306 -4.64 -21.09 -31.76
N LYS A 307 -4.96 -21.55 -30.55
CA LYS A 307 -4.71 -20.75 -29.32
C LYS A 307 -3.21 -20.51 -29.11
N VAL A 308 -2.36 -21.50 -29.39
CA VAL A 308 -0.89 -21.33 -29.40
C VAL A 308 -0.46 -20.32 -30.45
N GLN A 309 -1.00 -20.38 -31.68
CA GLN A 309 -0.71 -19.41 -32.73
C GLN A 309 -1.07 -17.97 -32.32
N ILE A 310 -2.22 -17.77 -31.65
CA ILE A 310 -2.64 -16.47 -31.09
C ILE A 310 -1.67 -15.99 -30.02
N LEU A 311 -1.15 -16.90 -29.19
CA LEU A 311 -0.14 -16.56 -28.19
C LEU A 311 1.16 -16.09 -28.86
N THR A 312 1.65 -16.86 -29.83
CA THR A 312 2.91 -16.58 -30.56
C THR A 312 2.81 -15.44 -31.57
N SER A 313 1.60 -14.94 -31.86
CA SER A 313 1.45 -13.74 -32.71
C SER A 313 1.92 -12.47 -32.00
N ARG A 314 2.18 -12.54 -30.69
CA ARG A 314 2.74 -11.44 -29.90
C ARG A 314 4.27 -11.53 -29.93
N PRO A 315 4.99 -10.41 -30.11
CA PRO A 315 6.45 -10.39 -30.31
C PRO A 315 7.26 -10.79 -29.05
N CYS A 316 6.60 -10.98 -27.92
CA CYS A 316 7.23 -11.39 -26.67
C CYS A 316 7.32 -12.91 -26.49
N PHE A 317 6.63 -13.70 -27.32
CA PHE A 317 6.68 -15.16 -27.28
C PHE A 317 7.53 -15.71 -28.43
N VAL A 318 8.38 -16.69 -28.12
CA VAL A 318 9.24 -17.37 -29.09
C VAL A 318 9.18 -18.88 -28.88
N GLU A 319 9.46 -19.66 -29.92
CA GLU A 319 9.46 -21.12 -29.84
C GLU A 319 10.46 -21.62 -28.78
N ARG A 320 11.71 -21.13 -28.85
CA ARG A 320 12.77 -21.39 -27.86
C ARG A 320 13.56 -20.12 -27.61
N ALA A 321 13.86 -19.84 -26.34
CA ALA A 321 14.74 -18.73 -25.94
C ALA A 321 16.03 -19.27 -25.32
N SER A 322 17.17 -18.69 -25.68
CA SER A 322 18.45 -18.97 -24.99
C SER A 322 18.46 -18.42 -23.57
N ARG A 323 17.69 -17.35 -23.33
CA ARG A 323 17.50 -16.68 -22.05
C ARG A 323 16.00 -16.47 -21.86
N ASP A 324 15.39 -17.30 -21.03
CA ASP A 324 13.95 -17.25 -20.78
C ASP A 324 13.60 -16.10 -19.82
N PHE A 325 12.62 -15.29 -20.23
CA PHE A 325 12.17 -14.12 -19.49
C PHE A 325 11.62 -14.48 -18.10
N ILE A 326 10.82 -15.55 -17.99
CA ILE A 326 10.15 -15.91 -16.74
C ILE A 326 11.18 -16.33 -15.71
N GLU A 327 12.12 -17.20 -16.11
CA GLU A 327 13.17 -17.68 -15.21
C GLU A 327 14.12 -16.56 -14.80
N GLU A 328 14.47 -15.64 -15.70
CA GLU A 328 15.26 -14.47 -15.36
C GLU A 328 14.56 -13.58 -14.32
N VAL A 329 13.29 -13.21 -14.55
CA VAL A 329 12.54 -12.38 -13.62
C VAL A 329 12.44 -13.07 -12.26
N LYS A 330 12.15 -14.37 -12.21
CA LYS A 330 12.13 -15.14 -10.95
C LYS A 330 13.45 -15.06 -10.20
N GLN A 331 14.57 -15.32 -10.86
CA GLN A 331 15.90 -15.25 -10.24
C GLN A 331 16.21 -13.86 -9.69
N LYS A 332 15.80 -12.80 -10.39
CA LYS A 332 15.97 -11.42 -9.93
C LYS A 332 15.07 -11.12 -8.73
N LEU A 333 13.82 -11.56 -8.74
CA LEU A 333 12.89 -11.41 -7.62
C LEU A 333 13.38 -12.15 -6.36
N ASP A 334 13.88 -13.38 -6.52
CA ASP A 334 14.46 -14.17 -5.44
C ASP A 334 15.72 -13.52 -4.84
N ALA A 335 16.47 -12.78 -5.67
CA ALA A 335 17.60 -11.95 -5.22
C ALA A 335 17.18 -10.61 -4.57
N GLY A 336 15.88 -10.34 -4.44
CA GLY A 336 15.35 -9.11 -3.87
C GLY A 336 15.52 -7.90 -4.79
N HIS A 337 15.38 -8.09 -6.09
CA HIS A 337 15.43 -7.01 -7.07
C HIS A 337 14.02 -6.50 -7.43
N ILE A 338 13.97 -5.32 -8.03
CA ILE A 338 12.79 -4.75 -8.68
C ILE A 338 12.86 -5.07 -10.16
N CYS A 339 11.80 -5.68 -10.70
CA CYS A 339 11.67 -6.10 -12.10
C CYS A 339 10.47 -5.45 -12.78
#